data_AF-A0A4R0J449-F1
#
_entry.id   AF-A0A4R0J449-F1
#
_cell.length_a   1.000
_cell.length_b   1.000
_cell.length_c   1.000
_cell.angle_alpha   90.00
_cell.angle_beta   90.00
_cell.angle_gamma   90.00
#
_symmetry.space_group_name_H-M   'P 1'
#
loop_
_entity.id
_entity.type
_entity.pdbx_description
1 polymer ?
#
loop_
_entity_poly.entity_id
_entity_poly.type
_entity_poly.pdbx_seq_one_letter_code
_entity_poly.pdbx_strand_id
1 'polypeptide(L)'
;MPLVLPLLLAVVLFCIGVYGVLARRNVITMLMSFELMLNAVNLNLVAFDAWRVDEATGQTLAIFVITLAAAEIGLGLAIVLLLFRGHGHVDADAARDLLEREEAS
;
A
#
# COMPACT_ATOMS: atom_id res chain seq x y z
N MET A 1 -9.78 -21.53 15.56
CA MET A 1 -9.10 -21.67 14.25
C MET A 1 -7.60 -21.65 14.46
N PRO A 2 -6.78 -22.40 13.70
CA PRO A 2 -5.32 -22.32 13.82
C PRO A 2 -4.82 -20.96 13.30
N LEU A 3 -4.20 -20.18 14.17
CA LEU A 3 -3.71 -18.82 13.87
C LEU A 3 -2.49 -18.81 12.96
N VAL A 4 -1.71 -19.88 12.99
CA VAL A 4 -0.41 -19.95 12.33
C VAL A 4 -0.54 -19.72 10.81
N LEU A 5 -1.56 -20.29 10.16
CA LEU A 5 -1.72 -20.18 8.72
C LEU A 5 -2.06 -18.75 8.24
N PRO A 6 -3.10 -18.06 8.76
CA PRO A 6 -3.39 -16.68 8.33
C PRO A 6 -2.27 -15.70 8.69
N LEU A 7 -1.56 -15.91 9.81
CA LEU A 7 -0.40 -15.11 10.18
C LEU A 7 0.77 -15.31 9.22
N LEU A 8 1.10 -16.56 8.86
CA LEU A 8 2.14 -16.84 7.86
C LEU A 8 1.77 -16.24 6.51
N LEU A 9 0.51 -16.38 6.09
CA LEU A 9 0.03 -15.80 4.85
C LEU A 9 0.16 -14.26 4.87
N ALA A 10 -0.27 -13.60 5.96
CA ALA A 10 -0.13 -12.16 6.11
C ALA A 10 1.34 -11.71 6.02
N VAL A 11 2.26 -12.39 6.72
CA VAL A 11 3.68 -12.07 6.66
C VAL A 11 4.24 -12.23 5.24
N VAL A 12 3.92 -13.32 4.56
CA VAL A 12 4.36 -13.56 3.18
C VAL A 12 3.85 -12.48 2.23
N LEU A 13 2.56 -12.14 2.30
CA LEU A 13 1.96 -11.09 1.47
C LEU A 13 2.58 -9.72 1.76
N PHE A 14 2.83 -9.40 3.03
CA PHE A 14 3.48 -8.16 3.42
C PHE A 14 4.91 -8.09 2.86
N CYS A 15 5.70 -9.15 2.97
CA CYS A 15 7.05 -9.20 2.40
C CYS A 15 7.05 -9.08 0.87
N ILE A 16 6.09 -9.70 0.18
CA ILE A 16 5.93 -9.53 -1.28
C ILE A 16 5.60 -8.08 -1.62
N GLY A 17 4.72 -7.44 -0.85
CA GLY A 17 4.41 -6.03 -0.99
C GLY A 17 5.63 -5.13 -0.79
N VAL A 18 6.41 -5.34 0.29
CA VAL A 18 7.66 -4.62 0.54
C VAL A 18 8.64 -4.79 -0.61
N TYR A 19 8.84 -6.03 -1.08
CA TYR A 19 9.69 -6.30 -2.24
C TYR A 19 9.17 -5.56 -3.49
N GLY A 20 7.86 -5.56 -3.72
CA GLY A 20 7.22 -4.84 -4.82
C GLY A 20 7.47 -3.33 -4.76
N VAL A 21 7.38 -2.70 -3.59
CA VAL A 21 7.69 -1.26 -3.43
C VAL A 21 9.16 -0.97 -3.74
N LEU A 22 10.09 -1.82 -3.29
CA LEU A 22 11.54 -1.59 -3.45
C LEU A 22 12.07 -1.94 -4.85
N ALA A 23 11.48 -2.93 -5.52
CA ALA A 23 12.00 -3.47 -6.78
C ALA A 23 11.40 -2.81 -8.03
N ARG A 24 10.27 -2.12 -7.90
CA ARG A 24 9.56 -1.52 -9.03
C ARG A 24 9.97 -0.08 -9.22
N ARG A 25 10.05 0.38 -10.48
CA ARG A 25 10.24 1.80 -10.83
C ARG A 25 8.92 2.48 -11.22
N ASN A 26 8.00 1.71 -11.81
CA ASN A 26 6.69 2.22 -12.17
C ASN A 26 5.86 2.50 -10.91
N VAL A 27 5.49 3.76 -10.71
CA VAL A 27 4.72 4.23 -9.54
C VAL A 27 3.40 3.49 -9.40
N ILE A 28 2.72 3.16 -10.51
CA ILE A 28 1.46 2.40 -10.45
C ILE A 28 1.69 1.02 -9.82
N THR A 29 2.81 0.38 -10.16
CA THR A 29 3.13 -0.94 -9.59
C THR A 29 3.59 -0.83 -8.13
N MET A 30 4.21 0.28 -7.73
CA MET A 30 4.46 0.58 -6.33
C MET A 30 3.14 0.75 -5.54
N LEU A 31 2.19 1.53 -6.05
CA LEU A 31 0.86 1.71 -5.43
C LEU A 31 0.14 0.38 -5.24
N MET A 32 0.13 -0.48 -6.26
CA MET A 32 -0.42 -1.84 -6.13
C MET A 32 0.29 -2.69 -5.04
N SER A 33 1.58 -2.42 -4.81
CA SER A 33 2.34 -3.11 -3.76
C SER A 33 1.99 -2.59 -2.36
N PHE A 34 1.71 -1.29 -2.21
CA PHE A 34 1.15 -0.72 -0.98
C PHE A 34 -0.22 -1.31 -0.65
N GLU A 35 -1.12 -1.41 -1.64
CA GLU A 35 -2.43 -2.06 -1.48
C GLU A 35 -2.29 -3.51 -0.97
N LEU A 36 -1.32 -4.26 -1.50
CA LEU A 36 -1.03 -5.62 -1.05
C LEU A 36 -0.55 -5.65 0.42
N MET A 37 0.31 -4.71 0.83
CA MET A 37 0.78 -4.58 2.21
C MET A 37 -0.38 -4.25 3.17
N LEU A 38 -1.26 -3.31 2.80
CA LEU A 38 -2.43 -2.96 3.62
C LEU A 38 -3.42 -4.12 3.74
N ASN A 39 -3.61 -4.91 2.67
CA ASN A 39 -4.41 -6.13 2.73
C ASN A 39 -3.79 -7.19 3.65
N ALA A 40 -2.47 -7.32 3.69
CA ALA A 40 -1.80 -8.22 4.63
C ALA A 40 -2.00 -7.78 6.09
N VAL A 41 -1.96 -6.48 6.36
CA VAL A 41 -2.28 -5.92 7.69
C VAL A 41 -3.73 -6.22 8.07
N ASN A 42 -4.68 -6.02 7.16
CA ASN A 42 -6.10 -6.35 7.39
C ASN A 42 -6.31 -7.83 7.70
N LEU A 43 -5.67 -8.72 6.95
CA LEU A 43 -5.72 -10.15 7.20
C LEU A 43 -5.23 -10.49 8.62
N ASN A 44 -4.14 -9.86 9.06
CA ASN A 44 -3.59 -10.06 10.38
C ASN A 44 -4.55 -9.57 11.49
N LEU A 45 -5.13 -8.37 11.32
CA LEU A 45 -6.10 -7.80 12.26
C LEU A 45 -7.33 -8.70 12.42
N VAL A 46 -7.94 -9.13 11.31
CA VAL A 46 -9.11 -10.00 11.31
C VAL A 46 -8.78 -11.40 11.86
N ALA A 47 -7.58 -11.92 11.60
CA ALA A 47 -7.14 -13.21 12.14
C ALA A 47 -6.97 -13.20 13.67
N PHE A 48 -6.45 -12.11 14.23
CA PHE A 48 -6.36 -11.93 15.69
C PHE A 48 -7.74 -11.72 16.34
N ASP A 49 -8.62 -10.97 15.68
CA ASP A 49 -10.00 -10.75 16.10
C ASP A 49 -10.79 -12.07 16.12
N ALA A 50 -10.71 -12.86 15.05
CA ALA A 50 -11.35 -14.18 14.97
C ALA A 50 -10.82 -15.19 16.01
N TRP A 51 -9.66 -14.93 16.61
CA TRP A 51 -9.11 -15.74 17.71
C TRP A 51 -9.57 -15.28 19.09
N ARG A 52 -9.66 -13.96 19.31
CA ARG A 52 -10.18 -13.38 20.55
C ARG A 52 -11.69 -13.17 20.42
N VAL A 53 -12.46 -14.09 20.98
CA VAL A 53 -13.92 -14.24 20.82
C VAL A 53 -14.78 -13.00 21.18
N ASP A 54 -14.25 -11.92 21.76
CA ASP A 54 -15.09 -10.91 22.42
C ASP A 54 -14.87 -9.43 22.05
N GLU A 55 -13.91 -9.08 21.20
CA GLU A 55 -13.66 -7.67 20.90
C GLU A 55 -13.51 -7.48 19.39
N ALA A 56 -14.58 -7.04 18.71
CA ALA A 56 -14.61 -6.68 17.28
C ALA A 56 -13.68 -5.49 16.89
N THR A 57 -12.63 -5.26 17.69
CA THR A 57 -11.65 -4.19 17.56
C THR A 57 -10.79 -4.40 16.31
N GLY A 58 -10.40 -5.64 16.00
CA GLY A 58 -9.61 -5.93 14.81
C GLY A 58 -10.41 -5.76 13.52
N GLN A 59 -11.69 -6.14 13.53
CA GLN A 59 -12.60 -5.85 12.41
C GLN A 59 -12.85 -4.35 12.23
N THR A 60 -13.04 -3.61 13.33
CA THR A 60 -13.22 -2.16 13.29
C THR A 60 -11.99 -1.48 12.68
N LEU A 61 -10.77 -1.82 13.15
CA LEU A 61 -9.53 -1.31 12.59
C LEU A 61 -9.36 -1.68 11.11
N ALA A 62 -9.75 -2.89 10.68
CA ALA A 62 -9.67 -3.28 9.29
C ALA A 62 -10.51 -2.38 8.37
N ILE A 63 -11.70 -1.97 8.80
CA ILE A 63 -12.54 -1.02 8.04
C ILE A 63 -11.87 0.35 7.92
N PHE A 64 -11.23 0.84 9.00
CA PHE A 64 -10.45 2.07 8.95
C PHE A 64 -9.28 1.96 7.95
N VAL A 65 -8.56 0.84 7.94
CA VAL A 65 -7.46 0.61 6.99
C VAL A 65 -7.97 0.53 5.54
N ILE A 66 -9.12 -0.10 5.29
CA ILE A 66 -9.73 -0.10 3.94
C ILE A 66 -10.10 1.33 3.51
N THR A 67 -10.62 2.13 4.43
CA THR A 67 -10.97 3.53 4.17
C THR A 67 -9.71 4.36 3.89
N LEU A 68 -8.63 4.11 4.62
CA LEU A 68 -7.32 4.72 4.39
C LEU A 68 -6.76 4.34 3.03
N ALA A 69 -6.82 3.06 2.64
CA ALA A 69 -6.39 2.57 1.33
C ALA A 69 -7.17 3.25 0.19
N ALA A 70 -8.49 3.39 0.35
CA ALA A 70 -9.32 4.11 -0.61
C ALA A 70 -8.94 5.59 -0.75
N ALA A 71 -8.52 6.24 0.34
CA ALA A 71 -8.01 7.61 0.29
C ALA A 71 -6.61 7.66 -0.37
N GLU A 72 -5.74 6.71 -0.06
CA GLU A 72 -4.40 6.57 -0.62
C GLU A 72 -4.45 6.41 -2.14
N ILE A 73 -5.25 5.49 -2.67
CA ILE A 73 -5.31 5.26 -4.12
C ILE A 73 -5.79 6.50 -4.88
N GLY A 74 -6.70 7.29 -4.28
CA GLY A 74 -7.13 8.57 -4.85
C GLY A 74 -5.99 9.58 -4.95
N LEU A 75 -5.20 9.72 -3.87
CA LEU A 75 -4.02 10.59 -3.84
C LEU A 75 -2.92 10.07 -4.78
N GLY A 76 -2.64 8.78 -4.76
CA GLY A 76 -1.63 8.13 -5.57
C GLY A 76 -1.91 8.29 -7.07
N LEU A 77 -3.17 8.08 -7.48
CA LEU A 77 -3.56 8.29 -8.87
C LEU A 77 -3.49 9.76 -9.30
N ALA A 78 -3.83 10.71 -8.41
CA ALA A 78 -3.66 12.13 -8.70
C ALA A 78 -2.19 12.49 -8.98
N ILE A 79 -1.26 11.96 -8.18
CA ILE A 79 0.18 12.12 -8.38
C ILE A 79 0.63 11.47 -9.68
N VAL A 80 0.19 10.23 -9.95
CA VAL A 80 0.49 9.51 -11.19
C VAL A 80 0.06 10.30 -12.43
N LEU A 81 -1.14 10.88 -12.41
CA LEU A 81 -1.64 11.71 -13.52
C LEU A 81 -0.81 12.99 -13.69
N LEU A 82 -0.40 13.63 -12.60
CA LEU A 82 0.45 14.81 -12.65
C LEU A 82 1.83 14.50 -13.25
N LEU A 83 2.45 13.39 -12.82
CA LEU A 83 3.73 12.92 -13.37
C LEU A 83 3.61 12.57 -14.86
N PHE A 84 2.55 11.85 -15.24
CA PHE A 84 2.31 11.47 -16.63
C PHE A 84 2.14 12.70 -17.54
N ARG A 85 1.46 13.75 -17.07
CA ARG A 85 1.29 14.99 -17.83
C ARG A 85 2.60 15.76 -18.03
N GLY A 86 3.54 15.67 -17.09
CA GLY A 86 4.83 16.36 -17.16
C GLY A 86 5.88 15.64 -18.01
N HIS A 87 5.94 14.30 -17.92
CA HIS A 87 7.05 13.51 -18.48
C HIS A 87 6.62 12.48 -19.55
N GLY A 88 5.33 12.18 -19.69
CA GLY A 88 4.82 11.16 -20.62
C GLY A 88 5.05 9.71 -20.16
N HIS A 89 5.67 9.50 -18.99
CA HIS A 89 5.83 8.21 -18.32
C HIS A 89 5.63 8.36 -16.81
N VAL A 90 5.37 7.23 -16.14
CA VAL A 90 5.07 7.18 -14.70
C VAL A 90 6.19 6.43 -13.97
N ASP A 91 7.36 7.06 -13.89
CA ASP A 91 8.52 6.56 -13.15
C ASP A 91 8.65 7.31 -11.82
N ALA A 92 8.99 6.59 -10.75
CA ALA A 92 9.27 7.19 -9.45
C ALA A 92 10.47 8.15 -9.50
N ASP A 93 11.45 7.86 -10.35
CA ASP A 93 12.63 8.71 -10.53
C ASP A 93 12.27 10.07 -11.14
N ALA A 94 11.19 10.15 -11.94
CA ALA A 94 10.75 11.40 -12.58
C ALA A 94 10.29 12.48 -11.58
N ALA A 95 9.96 12.09 -10.34
CA ALA A 95 9.65 13.06 -9.29
C ALA A 95 10.89 13.87 -8.86
N ARG A 96 12.09 13.28 -8.98
CA ARG A 96 13.35 13.96 -8.64
C ARG A 96 13.66 15.09 -9.62
N ASP A 97 13.41 14.86 -10.90
CA ASP A 97 13.62 15.86 -11.96
C ASP A 97 12.75 17.12 -11.78
N LEU A 98 11.60 17.01 -11.10
CA LEU A 98 10.76 18.17 -10.77
C LEU A 98 11.40 19.06 -9.71
N LEU A 99 11.98 18.46 -8.66
CA LEU A 99 12.63 19.20 -7.58
C LEU A 99 13.87 19.95 -8.11
N GLU A 100 14.67 19.31 -8.95
CA GLU A 100 15.86 19.91 -9.53
C GLU A 100 15.52 21.10 -10.48
N ARG A 101 14.33 21.12 -11.09
CA ARG A 101 13.84 22.24 -11.91
C ARG A 101 13.33 23.43 -11.10
N GLU A 102 12.72 23.21 -9.94
CA GLU A 102 12.35 24.28 -9.01
C GLU A 102 13.59 24.95 -8.41
N GLU A 103 14.64 24.20 -8.08
CA GLU A 103 15.89 24.77 -7.56
C GLU A 103 16.67 25.61 -8.59
N ALA A 104 16.45 25.36 -9.87
CA ALA A 104 17.11 26.06 -10.97
C ALA A 104 16.37 27.32 -11.46
N SER A 105 15.19 27.65 -10.90
CA SER A 105 14.32 28.76 -11.28
C SER A 105 14.34 29.87 -10.22
#